data_AF-A0A822YV90-F1
#
_entry.id   AF-A0A822YV90-F1
#
_cell.length_a   1.000
_cell.length_b   1.000
_cell.length_c   1.000
_cell.angle_alpha   90.00
_cell.angle_beta   90.00
_cell.angle_gamma   90.00
#
_symmetry.space_group_name_H-M   'P 1'
#
loop_
_entity.id
_entity.type
_entity.pdbx_description
1 polymer ?
#
loop_
_entity_poly.entity_id
_entity_poly.type
_entity_poly.pdbx_seq_one_letter_code
_entity_poly.pdbx_strand_id
1 'polypeptide(L)'
;MDEQQIAILLEAASRFPRPQGVKLSYGTAGFRADASILSSTVFRVGILAALRSLKTQAVIGLMITASHNQVSDNGVKVADPSGGMLTQEWEPFADSLANAIDAEDLVRLIIEFVKKENIQFGVKSAEILLGRDTRPSGESLLEAAKQGINSIVGAVATDVGVVTTPQLHWMVRSRNKGMQASEAAYFEQLSNSFGCLMDLKPKETTANVMDDKLTVDGANGVGGEKLEELKNFLKEIVIDIRNSGKKGGVLNEGVGADYVQKEKVVPHGFGPNDVGMRLAI
;
A
#
# COMPACT_ATOMS: atom_id res chain seq x y z
N MET A 1 -1.19 -11.09 -27.93
CA MET A 1 -2.50 -10.85 -27.32
C MET A 1 -3.54 -11.19 -28.36
N ASP A 2 -4.52 -12.01 -28.03
CA ASP A 2 -5.58 -12.44 -28.96
C ASP A 2 -6.77 -11.47 -28.97
N GLU A 3 -7.71 -11.69 -29.88
CA GLU A 3 -8.91 -10.86 -30.05
C GLU A 3 -9.82 -10.89 -28.81
N GLN A 4 -9.88 -12.01 -28.10
CA GLN A 4 -10.69 -12.16 -26.90
C GLN A 4 -10.18 -11.25 -25.78
N GLN A 5 -8.87 -11.28 -25.52
CA GLN A 5 -8.22 -10.41 -24.53
C GLN A 5 -8.38 -8.92 -24.88
N ILE A 6 -8.31 -8.57 -26.17
CA ILE A 6 -8.54 -7.20 -26.65
C ILE A 6 -9.97 -6.75 -26.36
N ALA A 7 -10.97 -7.58 -26.66
CA ALA A 7 -12.38 -7.27 -26.41
C ALA A 7 -12.66 -7.03 -24.91
N ILE A 8 -12.12 -7.87 -24.03
CA ILE A 8 -12.24 -7.71 -22.57
C ILE A 8 -11.66 -6.37 -22.10
N LEU A 9 -10.48 -6.00 -22.60
CA LEU A 9 -9.84 -4.74 -22.23
C LEU A 9 -10.64 -3.52 -22.70
N LEU A 10 -11.15 -3.53 -23.93
CA LEU A 10 -11.98 -2.45 -24.46
C LEU A 10 -13.26 -2.28 -23.63
N GLU A 11 -13.96 -3.39 -23.34
CA GLU A 11 -15.19 -3.37 -22.56
C GLU A 11 -14.93 -2.86 -21.14
N ALA A 12 -13.91 -3.37 -20.46
CA ALA A 12 -13.57 -2.96 -19.10
C ALA A 12 -13.14 -1.48 -19.06
N ALA A 13 -12.27 -1.04 -19.98
CA ALA A 13 -11.77 0.32 -20.03
C ALA A 13 -12.87 1.36 -20.31
N SER A 14 -13.90 1.00 -21.08
CA SER A 14 -15.05 1.89 -21.36
C SER A 14 -15.79 2.35 -20.10
N ARG A 15 -15.72 1.57 -19.01
CA ARG A 15 -16.35 1.87 -17.71
C ARG A 15 -15.52 2.82 -16.85
N PHE A 16 -14.26 3.07 -17.23
CA PHE A 16 -13.29 3.86 -16.48
C PHE A 16 -12.69 4.99 -17.36
N PRO A 17 -13.53 5.90 -17.90
CA PRO A 17 -13.04 7.01 -18.72
C PRO A 17 -12.13 7.92 -17.90
N ARG A 18 -11.10 8.48 -18.54
CA ARG A 18 -10.19 9.43 -17.91
C ARG A 18 -10.92 10.75 -17.63
N PRO A 19 -10.73 11.38 -16.46
CA PRO A 19 -11.20 12.75 -16.22
C PRO A 19 -10.62 13.75 -17.24
N GLN A 20 -11.45 14.66 -17.74
CA GLN A 20 -11.03 15.67 -18.71
C GLN A 20 -10.02 16.66 -18.08
N GLY A 21 -8.99 17.03 -18.84
CA GLY A 21 -7.99 18.02 -18.41
C GLY A 21 -7.00 17.53 -17.33
N VAL A 22 -7.12 16.27 -16.88
CA VAL A 22 -6.24 15.70 -15.85
C VAL A 22 -5.09 14.95 -16.49
N LYS A 23 -3.86 15.27 -16.07
CA LYS A 23 -2.66 14.50 -16.37
C LYS A 23 -1.98 14.10 -15.07
N LEU A 24 -1.72 12.81 -14.88
CA LEU A 24 -1.10 12.28 -13.68
C LEU A 24 0.26 11.67 -14.02
N SER A 25 1.20 11.74 -13.09
CA SER A 25 2.51 11.13 -13.22
C SER A 25 2.81 10.21 -12.04
N TYR A 26 3.48 9.11 -12.35
CA TYR A 26 3.94 8.09 -11.44
C TYR A 26 5.22 8.62 -10.81
N GLY A 27 5.08 9.17 -9.60
CA GLY A 27 6.23 9.64 -8.83
C GLY A 27 6.91 8.50 -8.08
N THR A 28 7.88 8.87 -7.25
CA THR A 28 8.60 7.94 -6.34
C THR A 28 7.69 7.13 -5.42
N ALA A 29 6.45 7.56 -5.22
CA ALA A 29 5.47 6.90 -4.38
C ALA A 29 4.19 6.51 -5.13
N GLY A 30 4.28 6.33 -6.45
CA GLY A 30 3.16 6.01 -7.34
C GLY A 30 2.32 7.23 -7.72
N PHE A 31 1.08 6.99 -8.12
CA PHE A 31 0.12 8.06 -8.39
C PHE A 31 -0.53 8.53 -7.11
N ARG A 32 -0.66 9.84 -6.93
CA ARG A 32 -1.41 10.47 -5.84
C ARG A 32 -2.17 11.68 -6.37
N ALA A 33 -3.42 11.81 -5.95
CA ALA A 33 -4.29 12.93 -6.27
C ALA A 33 -5.51 12.92 -5.35
N ASP A 34 -6.43 13.86 -5.54
CA ASP A 34 -7.78 13.76 -4.96
C ASP A 34 -8.45 12.44 -5.37
N ALA A 35 -9.09 11.77 -4.43
CA ALA A 35 -9.65 10.45 -4.67
C ALA A 35 -10.73 10.42 -5.76
N SER A 36 -11.47 11.53 -5.95
CA SER A 36 -12.56 11.63 -6.93
C SER A 36 -12.10 11.45 -8.38
N ILE A 37 -10.82 11.69 -8.67
CA ILE A 37 -10.25 11.61 -10.03
C ILE A 37 -9.34 10.40 -10.25
N LEU A 38 -9.23 9.49 -9.27
CA LEU A 38 -8.27 8.38 -9.33
C LEU A 38 -8.82 7.08 -9.90
N SER A 39 -10.14 6.91 -10.01
CA SER A 39 -10.74 5.62 -10.38
C SER A 39 -10.19 5.05 -11.70
N SER A 40 -10.06 5.88 -12.75
CA SER A 40 -9.50 5.43 -14.04
C SER A 40 -8.03 5.05 -13.92
N THR A 41 -7.25 5.80 -13.16
CA THR A 41 -5.82 5.55 -12.96
C THR A 41 -5.61 4.26 -12.18
N VAL A 42 -6.35 4.05 -11.10
CA VAL A 42 -6.23 2.83 -10.27
C VAL A 42 -6.63 1.58 -11.05
N PHE A 43 -7.69 1.66 -11.87
CA PHE A 43 -8.03 0.61 -12.84
C PHE A 43 -6.86 0.29 -13.78
N ARG A 44 -6.26 1.31 -14.39
CA ARG A 44 -5.13 1.14 -15.33
C ARG A 44 -3.85 0.63 -14.64
N VAL A 45 -3.62 0.98 -13.38
CA VAL A 45 -2.55 0.40 -12.56
C VAL A 45 -2.82 -1.06 -12.20
N GLY A 46 -4.09 -1.46 -12.06
CA GLY A 46 -4.48 -2.87 -11.97
C GLY A 46 -3.98 -3.68 -13.17
N ILE A 47 -4.19 -3.14 -14.39
CA ILE A 47 -3.68 -3.74 -15.64
C ILE A 47 -2.14 -3.79 -15.61
N LEU A 48 -1.48 -2.69 -15.25
CA LEU A 48 -0.02 -2.61 -15.15
C LEU A 48 0.54 -3.70 -14.23
N ALA A 49 -0.06 -3.91 -13.06
CA ALA A 49 0.37 -4.91 -12.09
C ALA A 49 0.19 -6.34 -12.62
N ALA A 50 -0.91 -6.62 -13.32
CA ALA A 50 -1.12 -7.91 -13.97
C ALA A 50 -0.07 -8.19 -15.06
N LEU A 51 0.21 -7.21 -15.92
CA LEU A 51 1.28 -7.32 -16.92
C LEU A 51 2.65 -7.51 -16.28
N ARG A 52 2.92 -6.81 -15.16
CA ARG A 52 4.17 -6.95 -14.41
C ARG A 52 4.32 -8.34 -13.80
N SER A 53 3.24 -8.90 -13.26
CA SER A 53 3.21 -10.26 -12.71
C SER A 53 3.45 -11.30 -13.82
N LEU A 54 2.82 -11.16 -14.98
CA LEU A 54 3.08 -12.03 -16.14
C LEU A 54 4.53 -11.96 -16.60
N LYS A 55 5.11 -10.75 -16.70
CA LYS A 55 6.50 -10.54 -17.12
C LYS A 55 7.51 -11.17 -16.15
N THR A 56 7.27 -10.99 -14.85
CA THR A 56 8.19 -11.45 -13.80
C THR A 56 7.94 -12.89 -13.36
N GLN A 57 6.78 -13.45 -13.73
CA GLN A 57 6.28 -14.74 -13.26
C GLN A 57 6.23 -14.82 -11.73
N ALA A 58 5.88 -13.72 -11.09
CA ALA A 58 5.94 -13.53 -9.64
C ALA A 58 4.74 -12.74 -9.13
N VAL A 59 4.49 -12.85 -7.83
CA VAL A 59 3.45 -12.09 -7.12
C VAL A 59 3.82 -10.62 -7.10
N ILE A 60 2.87 -9.75 -7.43
CA ILE A 60 3.01 -8.29 -7.39
C ILE A 60 2.07 -7.71 -6.33
N GLY A 61 2.45 -6.61 -5.69
CA GLY A 61 1.59 -5.88 -4.77
C GLY A 61 1.03 -4.60 -5.38
N LEU A 62 -0.19 -4.24 -4.98
CA LEU A 62 -0.78 -2.93 -5.20
C LEU A 62 -1.27 -2.36 -3.88
N MET A 63 -0.66 -1.24 -3.46
CA MET A 63 -1.03 -0.53 -2.25
C MET A 63 -1.84 0.72 -2.59
N ILE A 64 -3.07 0.80 -2.06
CA ILE A 64 -3.94 1.97 -2.18
C ILE A 64 -3.79 2.84 -0.93
N THR A 65 -3.10 3.96 -1.09
CA THR A 65 -2.81 4.90 0.00
C THR A 65 -2.21 6.19 -0.57
N ALA A 66 -2.46 7.31 0.11
CA ALA A 66 -1.68 8.54 -0.07
C ALA A 66 -0.78 8.87 1.13
N SER A 67 -0.52 7.92 2.03
CA SER A 67 0.42 8.10 3.15
C SER A 67 0.07 9.34 3.99
N HIS A 68 0.97 10.33 4.11
CA HIS A 68 0.80 11.54 4.91
C HIS A 68 -0.16 12.59 4.32
N ASN A 69 -0.67 12.40 3.10
CA ASN A 69 -1.59 13.36 2.49
C ASN A 69 -2.91 13.51 3.29
N GLN A 70 -3.65 14.59 3.03
CA GLN A 70 -5.00 14.84 3.58
C GLN A 70 -5.98 13.71 3.26
N VAL A 71 -7.02 13.50 4.08
CA VAL A 71 -7.97 12.37 3.96
C VAL A 71 -8.71 12.27 2.61
N SER A 72 -8.94 13.40 1.91
CA SER A 72 -9.60 13.44 0.60
C SER A 72 -8.72 12.90 -0.53
N ASP A 73 -7.40 12.96 -0.38
CA ASP A 73 -6.47 12.39 -1.35
C ASP A 73 -6.46 10.85 -1.25
N ASN A 74 -6.04 10.19 -2.31
CA ASN A 74 -5.62 8.80 -2.25
C ASN A 74 -4.51 8.56 -3.28
N GLY A 75 -4.11 7.31 -3.47
CA GLY A 75 -3.08 6.96 -4.41
C GLY A 75 -2.98 5.47 -4.61
N VAL A 76 -2.13 5.09 -5.58
CA VAL A 76 -1.81 3.69 -5.84
C VAL A 76 -0.33 3.58 -6.19
N LYS A 77 0.33 2.56 -5.65
CA LYS A 77 1.71 2.21 -5.96
C LYS A 77 1.89 0.71 -6.08
N VAL A 78 2.82 0.31 -6.94
CA VAL A 78 3.16 -1.09 -7.19
C VAL A 78 4.36 -1.51 -6.35
N ALA A 79 4.26 -2.69 -5.73
CA ALA A 79 5.36 -3.39 -5.07
C ALA A 79 5.83 -4.54 -5.96
N ASP A 80 7.10 -4.50 -6.37
CA ASP A 80 7.74 -5.51 -7.20
C ASP A 80 8.04 -6.80 -6.39
N PRO A 81 8.43 -7.92 -7.03
CA PRO A 81 8.50 -9.23 -6.38
C PRO A 81 9.36 -9.32 -5.11
N SER A 82 10.39 -8.47 -5.02
CA SER A 82 11.26 -8.39 -3.85
C SER A 82 10.63 -7.71 -2.63
N GLY A 83 9.44 -7.12 -2.79
CA GLY A 83 8.87 -6.13 -1.89
C GLY A 83 9.46 -4.73 -2.09
N GLY A 84 10.25 -4.51 -3.14
CA GLY A 84 10.72 -3.18 -3.54
C GLY A 84 9.64 -2.38 -4.27
N MET A 85 9.94 -1.13 -4.60
CA MET A 85 9.10 -0.32 -5.49
C MET A 85 9.14 -0.86 -6.93
N LEU A 86 8.17 -0.47 -7.76
CA LEU A 86 8.21 -0.69 -9.20
C LEU A 86 9.57 -0.27 -9.80
N THR A 87 10.13 -1.08 -10.68
CA THR A 87 11.31 -0.67 -11.45
C THR A 87 11.07 0.63 -12.23
N GLN A 88 12.05 1.53 -12.20
CA GLN A 88 11.99 2.81 -12.92
C GLN A 88 11.75 2.66 -14.42
N GLU A 89 12.17 1.53 -15.01
CA GLU A 89 11.95 1.22 -16.43
C GLU A 89 10.46 1.11 -16.80
N TRP A 90 9.59 0.79 -15.83
CA TRP A 90 8.16 0.63 -16.02
C TRP A 90 7.34 1.90 -15.68
N GLU A 91 7.93 2.88 -15.00
CA GLU A 91 7.26 4.14 -14.63
C GLU A 91 6.77 4.94 -15.86
N PRO A 92 7.55 5.10 -16.96
CA PRO A 92 7.05 5.78 -18.16
C PRO A 92 5.84 5.09 -18.81
N PHE A 93 5.77 3.77 -18.69
CA PHE A 93 4.61 3.02 -19.18
C PHE A 93 3.41 3.19 -18.24
N ALA A 94 3.61 3.23 -16.93
CA ALA A 94 2.57 3.57 -15.97
C ALA A 94 1.95 4.95 -16.30
N ASP A 95 2.79 5.96 -16.58
CA ASP A 95 2.35 7.29 -17.01
C ASP A 95 1.56 7.23 -18.31
N SER A 96 2.04 6.48 -19.29
CA SER A 96 1.37 6.35 -20.59
C SER A 96 -0.01 5.71 -20.44
N LEU A 97 -0.11 4.63 -19.66
CA LEU A 97 -1.40 3.99 -19.36
C LEU A 97 -2.34 4.97 -18.66
N ALA A 98 -1.92 5.56 -17.53
CA ALA A 98 -2.76 6.47 -16.75
C ALA A 98 -3.30 7.66 -17.55
N ASN A 99 -2.56 8.10 -18.58
CA ASN A 99 -2.92 9.24 -19.41
C ASN A 99 -3.51 8.87 -20.79
N ALA A 100 -3.70 7.59 -21.10
CA ALA A 100 -4.35 7.15 -22.33
C ALA A 100 -5.70 7.84 -22.53
N ILE A 101 -5.93 8.33 -23.75
CA ILE A 101 -7.02 9.28 -24.05
C ILE A 101 -8.39 8.59 -23.96
N ASP A 102 -8.49 7.38 -24.50
CA ASP A 102 -9.69 6.55 -24.56
C ASP A 102 -9.33 5.05 -24.42
N ALA A 103 -10.31 4.17 -24.61
CA ALA A 103 -10.14 2.73 -24.46
C ALA A 103 -9.26 2.14 -25.59
N GLU A 104 -9.42 2.64 -26.80
CA GLU A 104 -8.68 2.23 -27.99
C GLU A 104 -7.19 2.60 -27.86
N ASP A 105 -6.91 3.82 -27.41
CA ASP A 105 -5.57 4.32 -27.11
C ASP A 105 -4.89 3.48 -26.02
N LEU A 106 -5.63 3.19 -24.93
CA LEU A 106 -5.16 2.33 -23.85
C LEU A 106 -4.77 0.93 -24.35
N VAL A 107 -5.65 0.30 -25.12
CA VAL A 107 -5.40 -1.05 -25.66
C VAL A 107 -4.24 -1.05 -26.65
N ARG A 108 -4.11 -0.02 -27.49
CA ARG A 108 -2.97 0.14 -28.39
C ARG A 108 -1.65 0.19 -27.61
N LEU A 109 -1.58 1.01 -26.56
CA LEU A 109 -0.40 1.11 -25.69
C LEU A 109 -0.07 -0.24 -25.03
N ILE A 110 -1.08 -0.98 -24.57
CA ILE A 110 -0.88 -2.32 -23.98
C ILE A 110 -0.32 -3.30 -25.02
N ILE A 111 -0.87 -3.34 -26.24
CA ILE A 111 -0.40 -4.22 -27.32
C ILE A 111 1.08 -3.95 -27.64
N GLU A 112 1.41 -2.68 -27.84
CA GLU A 112 2.78 -2.26 -28.16
C GLU A 112 3.75 -2.64 -27.04
N PHE A 113 3.37 -2.40 -25.79
CA PHE A 113 4.21 -2.69 -24.63
C PHE A 113 4.38 -4.20 -24.38
N VAL A 114 3.29 -4.98 -24.47
CA VAL A 114 3.33 -6.44 -24.38
C VAL A 114 4.30 -7.03 -25.41
N LYS A 115 4.27 -6.51 -26.65
CA LYS A 115 5.20 -6.94 -27.70
C LYS A 115 6.64 -6.54 -27.39
N LYS A 116 6.86 -5.28 -26.98
CA LYS A 116 8.19 -4.75 -26.63
C LYS A 116 8.84 -5.55 -25.49
N GLU A 117 8.08 -5.81 -24.43
CA GLU A 117 8.56 -6.51 -23.23
C GLU A 117 8.51 -8.04 -23.37
N ASN A 118 8.03 -8.58 -24.50
CA ASN A 118 7.85 -10.01 -24.74
C ASN A 118 7.05 -10.70 -23.61
N ILE A 119 5.90 -10.12 -23.24
CA ILE A 119 5.04 -10.64 -22.17
C ILE A 119 4.18 -11.78 -22.71
N GLN A 120 4.28 -12.94 -22.06
CA GLN A 120 3.55 -14.14 -22.46
C GLN A 120 2.28 -14.32 -21.63
N PHE A 121 1.16 -14.53 -22.31
CA PHE A 121 -0.14 -14.83 -21.71
C PHE A 121 -0.33 -16.34 -21.62
N GLY A 122 -1.08 -16.82 -20.64
CA GLY A 122 -1.52 -18.23 -20.54
C GLY A 122 -0.46 -19.24 -20.06
N VAL A 123 0.78 -18.82 -19.80
CA VAL A 123 1.85 -19.73 -19.31
C VAL A 123 1.71 -20.03 -17.82
N LYS A 124 1.44 -18.99 -17.02
CA LYS A 124 1.17 -19.06 -15.58
C LYS A 124 0.12 -18.02 -15.22
N SER A 125 -0.64 -18.28 -14.15
CA SER A 125 -1.52 -17.26 -13.58
C SER A 125 -0.71 -16.11 -13.00
N ALA A 126 -1.18 -14.88 -13.19
CA ALA A 126 -0.67 -13.70 -12.52
C ALA A 126 -1.38 -13.52 -11.17
N GLU A 127 -0.65 -13.29 -10.09
CA GLU A 127 -1.21 -13.07 -8.76
C GLU A 127 -0.84 -11.65 -8.28
N ILE A 128 -1.85 -10.88 -7.89
CA ILE A 128 -1.69 -9.52 -7.41
C ILE A 128 -2.31 -9.42 -6.00
N LEU A 129 -1.49 -9.06 -5.01
CA LEU A 129 -1.97 -8.74 -3.66
C LEU A 129 -2.42 -7.28 -3.61
N LEU A 130 -3.65 -7.05 -3.15
CA LEU A 130 -4.24 -5.71 -2.99
C LEU A 130 -4.36 -5.36 -1.51
N GLY A 131 -3.71 -4.29 -1.08
CA GLY A 131 -3.85 -3.73 0.26
C GLY A 131 -4.29 -2.27 0.20
N ARG A 132 -4.99 -1.80 1.23
CA ARG A 132 -5.38 -0.39 1.38
C ARG A 132 -5.16 0.13 2.79
N ASP A 133 -5.06 1.44 2.92
CA ASP A 133 -5.16 2.11 4.22
C ASP A 133 -6.63 2.36 4.63
N THR A 134 -6.83 3.18 5.65
CA THR A 134 -8.13 3.50 6.25
C THR A 134 -8.89 4.62 5.53
N ARG A 135 -8.41 5.13 4.39
CA ARG A 135 -9.10 6.22 3.66
C ARG A 135 -10.49 5.78 3.21
N PRO A 136 -11.53 6.64 3.33
CA PRO A 136 -12.89 6.28 2.93
C PRO A 136 -13.04 5.89 1.46
N SER A 137 -12.24 6.49 0.58
CA SER A 137 -12.21 6.16 -0.85
C SER A 137 -11.48 4.85 -1.18
N GLY A 138 -10.84 4.21 -0.20
CA GLY A 138 -10.02 3.03 -0.41
C GLY A 138 -10.80 1.85 -1.00
N GLU A 139 -12.04 1.62 -0.56
CA GLU A 139 -12.86 0.50 -1.02
C GLU A 139 -13.24 0.63 -2.50
N SER A 140 -13.71 1.81 -2.94
CA SER A 140 -14.08 2.03 -4.33
C SER A 140 -12.88 1.98 -5.28
N LEU A 141 -11.72 2.50 -4.84
CA LEU A 141 -10.49 2.41 -5.61
C LEU A 141 -9.95 0.97 -5.67
N LEU A 142 -10.12 0.19 -4.61
CA LEU A 142 -9.75 -1.22 -4.58
C LEU A 142 -10.59 -2.04 -5.56
N GLU A 143 -11.89 -1.76 -5.66
CA GLU A 143 -12.74 -2.37 -6.69
C GLU A 143 -12.35 -1.94 -8.13
N ALA A 144 -11.94 -0.70 -8.34
CA ALA A 144 -11.39 -0.26 -9.63
C ALA A 144 -10.11 -1.04 -9.98
N ALA A 145 -9.20 -1.23 -9.02
CA ALA A 145 -7.98 -2.03 -9.20
C ALA A 145 -8.31 -3.49 -9.55
N LYS A 146 -9.26 -4.12 -8.84
CA LYS A 146 -9.73 -5.48 -9.11
C LYS A 146 -10.25 -5.61 -10.54
N GLN A 147 -11.07 -4.67 -11.01
CA GLN A 147 -11.57 -4.68 -12.39
C GLN A 147 -10.44 -4.55 -13.41
N GLY A 148 -9.42 -3.73 -13.12
CA GLY A 148 -8.22 -3.61 -13.94
C GLY A 148 -7.44 -4.91 -14.03
N ILE A 149 -7.17 -5.54 -12.90
CA ILE A 149 -6.46 -6.82 -12.82
C ILE A 149 -7.24 -7.91 -13.58
N ASN A 150 -8.53 -8.05 -13.27
CA ASN A 150 -9.38 -9.10 -13.84
C ASN A 150 -9.66 -8.91 -15.35
N SER A 151 -9.35 -7.73 -15.90
CA SER A 151 -9.40 -7.52 -17.35
C SER A 151 -8.26 -8.23 -18.08
N ILE A 152 -7.22 -8.72 -17.38
CA ILE A 152 -6.15 -9.57 -17.94
C ILE A 152 -6.47 -11.04 -17.67
N VAL A 153 -6.62 -11.83 -18.74
CA VAL A 153 -6.95 -13.25 -18.66
C VAL A 153 -5.87 -14.01 -17.91
N GLY A 154 -6.28 -14.74 -16.86
CA GLY A 154 -5.38 -15.50 -16.00
C GLY A 154 -4.76 -14.69 -14.86
N ALA A 155 -5.08 -13.40 -14.71
CA ALA A 155 -4.73 -12.62 -13.54
C ALA A 155 -5.76 -12.77 -12.43
N VAL A 156 -5.28 -12.83 -11.18
CA VAL A 156 -6.09 -13.00 -9.98
C VAL A 156 -5.73 -11.90 -8.99
N ALA A 157 -6.75 -11.18 -8.55
CA ALA A 157 -6.66 -10.17 -7.50
C ALA A 157 -6.96 -10.81 -6.14
N THR A 158 -5.99 -10.79 -5.22
CA THR A 158 -6.15 -11.26 -3.84
C THR A 158 -6.18 -10.05 -2.91
N ASP A 159 -7.35 -9.78 -2.34
CA ASP A 159 -7.54 -8.73 -1.35
C ASP A 159 -6.97 -9.15 0.00
N VAL A 160 -5.97 -8.43 0.50
CA VAL A 160 -5.38 -8.62 1.83
C VAL A 160 -5.92 -7.63 2.87
N GLY A 161 -6.89 -6.80 2.49
CA GLY A 161 -7.64 -5.92 3.37
C GLY A 161 -6.90 -4.64 3.76
N VAL A 162 -7.22 -4.17 4.97
CA VAL A 162 -6.62 -2.97 5.55
C VAL A 162 -5.27 -3.34 6.14
N VAL A 163 -4.20 -2.87 5.51
CA VAL A 163 -2.82 -3.15 5.90
C VAL A 163 -1.96 -1.90 5.80
N THR A 164 -0.87 -1.85 6.57
CA THR A 164 0.15 -0.81 6.38
C THR A 164 0.91 -1.06 5.07
N THR A 165 1.52 0.01 4.51
CA THR A 165 2.40 -0.16 3.32
C THR A 165 3.50 -1.22 3.58
N PRO A 166 4.25 -1.20 4.72
CA PRO A 166 5.27 -2.22 4.96
C PRO A 166 4.74 -3.64 5.05
N GLN A 167 3.53 -3.85 5.60
CA GLN A 167 2.90 -5.18 5.64
C GLN A 167 2.67 -5.72 4.23
N LEU A 168 2.09 -4.93 3.30
CA LEU A 168 1.90 -5.40 1.93
C LEU A 168 3.24 -5.73 1.25
N HIS A 169 4.24 -4.86 1.38
CA HIS A 169 5.57 -5.10 0.81
C HIS A 169 6.21 -6.39 1.37
N TRP A 170 6.06 -6.64 2.68
CA TRP A 170 6.50 -7.87 3.29
C TRP A 170 5.72 -9.09 2.77
N MET A 171 4.39 -8.99 2.65
CA MET A 171 3.55 -10.09 2.14
C MET A 171 3.93 -10.49 0.72
N VAL A 172 4.19 -9.52 -0.17
CA VAL A 172 4.68 -9.77 -1.54
C VAL A 172 6.00 -10.52 -1.51
N ARG A 173 6.98 -10.02 -0.74
CA ARG A 173 8.29 -10.66 -0.61
C ARG A 173 8.19 -12.09 -0.05
N SER A 174 7.36 -12.29 0.97
CA SER A 174 7.16 -13.58 1.63
C SER A 174 6.50 -14.59 0.70
N ARG A 175 5.43 -14.19 -0.02
CA ARG A 175 4.78 -15.04 -1.03
C ARG A 175 5.76 -15.50 -2.10
N ASN A 176 6.57 -14.58 -2.64
CA ASN A 176 7.56 -14.91 -3.67
C ASN A 176 8.72 -15.79 -3.18
N LYS A 177 8.92 -15.88 -1.86
CA LYS A 177 9.85 -16.82 -1.22
C LYS A 177 9.22 -18.16 -0.83
N GLY A 178 7.93 -18.38 -1.14
CA GLY A 178 7.18 -19.56 -0.72
C GLY A 178 6.87 -19.59 0.78
N MET A 179 6.96 -18.45 1.47
CA MET A 179 6.65 -18.33 2.90
C MET A 179 5.17 -17.96 3.11
N GLN A 180 4.66 -18.27 4.30
CA GLN A 180 3.35 -17.79 4.73
C GLN A 180 3.35 -16.25 4.80
N ALA A 181 2.36 -15.64 4.15
CA ALA A 181 2.23 -14.19 4.04
C ALA A 181 0.91 -13.71 4.64
N SER A 182 0.62 -14.14 5.88
CA SER A 182 -0.53 -13.64 6.65
C SER A 182 -0.10 -12.47 7.54
N GLU A 183 -1.08 -11.69 7.98
CA GLU A 183 -0.86 -10.61 8.94
C GLU A 183 -0.31 -11.13 10.27
N ALA A 184 -0.83 -12.25 10.78
CA ALA A 184 -0.29 -12.89 11.97
C ALA A 184 1.20 -13.27 11.82
N ALA A 185 1.60 -13.84 10.67
CA ALA A 185 2.99 -14.19 10.40
C ALA A 185 3.90 -12.95 10.33
N TYR A 186 3.39 -11.80 9.86
CA TYR A 186 4.11 -10.53 9.92
C TYR A 186 4.37 -10.10 11.38
N PHE A 187 3.33 -10.13 12.22
CA PHE A 187 3.46 -9.76 13.64
C PHE A 187 4.39 -10.71 14.40
N GLU A 188 4.25 -12.02 14.23
CA GLU A 188 5.11 -13.03 14.84
C GLU A 188 6.58 -12.84 14.44
N GLN A 189 6.86 -12.61 13.15
CA GLN A 189 8.22 -12.40 12.70
C GLN A 189 8.83 -11.16 13.37
N LEU A 190 8.07 -10.05 13.43
CA LEU A 190 8.54 -8.80 14.02
C LEU A 190 8.76 -8.94 15.53
N SER A 191 7.79 -9.51 16.26
CA SER A 191 7.85 -9.67 17.71
C SER A 191 8.94 -10.65 18.14
N ASN A 192 9.09 -11.78 17.45
CA ASN A 192 10.13 -12.75 17.76
C ASN A 192 11.53 -12.18 17.52
N SER A 193 11.72 -11.45 16.41
CA SER A 193 13.00 -10.81 16.11
C SER A 193 13.33 -9.73 17.15
N PHE A 194 12.32 -8.97 17.60
CA PHE A 194 12.47 -7.99 18.66
C PHE A 194 12.82 -8.64 20.00
N GLY A 195 12.13 -9.71 20.39
CA GLY A 195 12.43 -10.48 21.60
C GLY A 195 13.88 -11.00 21.61
N CYS A 196 14.34 -11.58 20.51
CA CYS A 196 15.74 -12.01 20.37
C CYS A 196 16.75 -10.86 20.53
N LEU A 197 16.41 -9.65 20.05
CA LEU A 197 17.26 -8.48 20.24
C LEU A 197 17.27 -8.03 21.71
N MET A 198 16.13 -8.07 22.37
CA MET A 198 16.00 -7.70 23.79
C MET A 198 16.71 -8.69 24.72
N ASP A 199 16.77 -9.98 24.36
CA ASP A 199 17.53 -11.00 25.09
C ASP A 199 19.05 -10.73 25.12
N LEU A 200 19.56 -9.92 24.18
CA LEU A 200 20.96 -9.50 24.15
C LEU A 200 21.26 -8.32 25.10
N LYS A 201 20.23 -7.66 25.65
CA LYS A 201 20.42 -6.56 26.60
C LYS A 201 20.99 -7.12 27.91
N PRO A 202 22.09 -6.55 28.45
CA PRO A 202 22.59 -6.93 29.77
C PRO A 202 21.50 -6.76 30.83
N LYS A 203 21.33 -7.76 31.70
CA LYS A 203 20.36 -7.69 32.80
C LYS A 203 20.86 -6.67 33.83
N GLU A 204 20.33 -5.46 33.80
CA GLU A 204 20.55 -4.47 34.86
C GLU A 204 19.76 -4.82 36.12
N THR A 205 20.33 -4.56 37.29
CA THR A 205 19.79 -4.89 38.62
C THR A 205 18.58 -4.06 39.04
N THR A 206 18.20 -3.03 38.28
CA THR A 206 17.07 -2.14 38.57
C THR A 206 16.22 -1.95 37.32
N ALA A 207 15.14 -2.72 37.20
CA ALA A 207 14.12 -2.50 36.17
C ALA A 207 13.32 -1.24 36.51
N ASN A 208 13.55 -0.14 35.80
CA ASN A 208 12.68 1.02 35.86
C ASN A 208 11.47 0.78 34.97
N VAL A 209 10.30 0.58 35.58
CA VAL A 209 9.01 0.36 34.89
C VAL A 209 8.67 1.48 33.88
N MET A 210 9.23 2.70 34.06
CA MET A 210 9.05 3.81 33.11
C MET A 210 9.84 3.65 31.81
N ASP A 211 10.92 2.88 31.79
CA ASP A 211 11.68 2.62 30.55
C ASP A 211 10.93 1.66 29.62
N ASP A 212 10.00 0.86 30.11
CA ASP A 212 9.35 -0.18 29.31
C ASP A 212 8.06 0.30 28.64
N LYS A 213 7.62 1.55 28.86
CA LYS A 213 6.42 2.12 28.23
C LYS A 213 6.80 3.08 27.09
N LEU A 214 6.27 2.82 25.90
CA LEU A 214 6.34 3.72 24.74
C LEU A 214 4.92 4.18 24.37
N THR A 215 4.71 5.48 24.32
CA THR A 215 3.47 6.05 23.78
C THR A 215 3.66 6.36 22.31
N VAL A 216 2.69 6.01 21.47
CA VAL A 216 2.77 6.17 20.02
C VAL A 216 1.57 6.97 19.52
N ASP A 217 1.82 8.01 18.73
CA ASP A 217 0.80 8.68 17.93
C ASP A 217 0.49 7.84 16.67
N GLY A 218 -0.72 7.28 16.59
CA GLY A 218 -1.18 6.46 15.47
C GLY A 218 -1.65 7.24 14.25
N ALA A 219 -1.59 8.58 14.29
CA ALA A 219 -2.00 9.50 13.21
C ALA A 219 -3.46 9.33 12.71
N ASN A 220 -4.31 8.69 13.51
CA ASN A 220 -5.64 8.22 13.15
C ASN A 220 -5.67 7.32 11.89
N GLY A 221 -4.57 6.61 11.62
CA GLY A 221 -4.40 5.79 10.43
C GLY A 221 -4.23 4.31 10.73
N VAL A 222 -4.08 3.54 9.64
CA VAL A 222 -3.87 2.08 9.68
C VAL A 222 -2.71 1.65 10.59
N GLY A 223 -1.65 2.47 10.71
CA GLY A 223 -0.53 2.16 11.61
C GLY A 223 -0.96 2.06 13.07
N GLY A 224 -1.82 2.98 13.54
CA GLY A 224 -2.41 2.91 14.88
C GLY A 224 -3.25 1.66 15.08
N GLU A 225 -4.10 1.32 14.09
CA GLU A 225 -4.91 0.10 14.16
C GLU A 225 -4.06 -1.18 14.25
N LYS A 226 -2.98 -1.27 13.47
CA LYS A 226 -2.10 -2.44 13.45
C LYS A 226 -1.16 -2.52 14.64
N LEU A 227 -0.81 -1.39 15.25
CA LEU A 227 -0.10 -1.38 16.54
C LEU A 227 -0.97 -1.91 17.68
N GLU A 228 -2.29 -1.66 17.66
CA GLU A 228 -3.22 -2.25 18.63
C GLU A 228 -3.30 -3.78 18.54
N GLU A 229 -3.00 -4.33 17.36
CA GLU A 229 -2.90 -5.79 17.15
C GLU A 229 -1.51 -6.30 17.56
N LEU A 230 -0.44 -5.67 17.06
CA LEU A 230 0.96 -6.03 17.34
C LEU A 230 1.29 -6.02 18.83
N LYS A 231 0.72 -5.10 19.63
CA LYS A 231 1.00 -5.03 21.07
C LYS A 231 0.69 -6.34 21.81
N ASN A 232 -0.21 -7.18 21.28
CA ASN A 232 -0.54 -8.48 21.89
C ASN A 232 0.55 -9.54 21.65
N PHE A 233 1.48 -9.28 20.72
CA PHE A 233 2.61 -10.15 20.41
C PHE A 233 3.89 -9.72 21.14
N LEU A 234 3.96 -8.50 21.65
CA LEU A 234 5.12 -7.94 22.33
C LEU A 234 5.03 -8.18 23.84
N LYS A 235 6.11 -8.68 24.44
CA LYS A 235 6.19 -8.94 25.90
C LYS A 235 7.18 -8.02 26.60
N GLU A 236 8.12 -7.49 25.83
CA GLU A 236 9.30 -6.77 26.29
C GLU A 236 9.06 -5.26 26.39
N ILE A 237 7.97 -4.75 25.80
CA ILE A 237 7.60 -3.34 25.79
C ILE A 237 6.09 -3.16 25.89
N VAL A 238 5.65 -2.18 26.68
CA VAL A 238 4.27 -1.75 26.78
C VAL A 238 4.03 -0.60 25.80
N ILE A 239 3.20 -0.85 24.78
CA ILE A 239 2.80 0.17 23.80
C ILE A 239 1.45 0.77 24.19
N ASP A 240 1.42 2.08 24.34
CA ASP A 240 0.21 2.88 24.54
C ASP A 240 -0.07 3.71 23.28
N ILE A 241 -1.14 3.42 22.56
CA ILE A 241 -1.47 4.09 21.30
C ILE A 241 -2.47 5.22 21.56
N ARG A 242 -2.10 6.45 21.19
CA ARG A 242 -3.03 7.58 21.04
C ARG A 242 -3.33 7.78 19.56
N ASN A 243 -4.46 8.44 19.25
CA ASN A 243 -4.88 8.69 17.88
C ASN A 243 -4.87 7.41 17.02
N SER A 244 -5.42 6.31 17.54
CA SER A 244 -5.37 5.01 16.85
C SER A 244 -6.37 4.87 15.69
N GLY A 245 -7.18 5.90 15.42
CA GLY A 245 -8.28 5.87 14.44
C GLY A 245 -9.56 5.19 14.98
N LYS A 246 -9.44 4.24 15.91
CA LYS A 246 -10.60 3.52 16.50
C LYS A 246 -11.48 4.38 17.40
N LYS A 247 -10.92 5.45 17.99
CA LYS A 247 -11.63 6.36 18.92
C LYS A 247 -12.11 7.64 18.23
N GLY A 248 -12.17 7.65 16.89
CA GLY A 248 -12.44 8.84 16.09
C GLY A 248 -11.17 9.63 15.76
N GLY A 249 -11.36 10.83 15.20
CA GLY A 249 -10.28 11.65 14.63
C GLY A 249 -10.15 11.49 13.12
N VAL A 250 -9.59 12.51 12.48
CA VAL A 250 -9.36 12.52 11.02
C VAL A 250 -7.91 12.16 10.75
N LEU A 251 -7.70 11.32 9.73
CA LEU A 251 -6.38 10.87 9.28
C LEU A 251 -5.46 12.08 9.04
N ASN A 252 -4.31 12.09 9.72
CA ASN A 252 -3.26 13.13 9.64
C ASN A 252 -3.69 14.56 10.03
N GLU A 253 -4.88 14.77 10.59
CA GLU A 253 -5.34 16.13 10.94
C GLU A 253 -4.83 16.54 12.34
N GLY A 254 -3.77 17.35 12.35
CA GLY A 254 -3.13 17.83 13.59
C GLY A 254 -2.38 16.74 14.37
N VAL A 255 -2.08 15.61 13.72
CA VAL A 255 -1.43 14.42 14.29
C VAL A 255 -0.47 13.79 13.28
N GLY A 256 0.41 12.90 13.75
CA GLY A 256 1.32 12.11 12.92
C GLY A 256 2.64 12.79 12.56
N ALA A 257 3.59 11.98 12.09
CA ALA A 257 4.97 12.39 11.85
C ALA A 257 5.12 13.64 10.96
N ASP A 258 4.39 13.73 9.83
CA ASP A 258 4.53 14.83 8.88
C ASP A 258 4.05 16.17 9.47
N TYR A 259 2.95 16.15 10.23
CA TYR A 259 2.44 17.33 10.93
C TYR A 259 3.46 17.84 11.95
N VAL A 260 3.96 16.94 12.82
CA VAL A 260 4.93 17.32 13.85
C VAL A 260 6.24 17.80 13.25
N GLN A 261 6.70 17.18 12.15
CA GLN A 261 7.92 17.60 11.47
C GLN A 261 7.78 18.98 10.80
N LYS A 262 6.68 19.24 10.10
CA LYS A 262 6.49 20.48 9.33
C LYS A 262 6.09 21.66 10.21
N GLU A 263 5.09 21.46 11.06
CA GLU A 263 4.54 22.51 11.91
C GLU A 263 5.40 22.74 13.17
N LYS A 264 6.25 21.76 13.53
CA LYS A 264 7.13 21.82 14.71
C LYS A 264 6.35 22.05 16.01
N VAL A 265 5.16 21.45 16.09
CA VAL A 265 4.28 21.50 17.25
C VAL A 265 3.99 20.10 17.77
N VAL A 266 3.51 20.04 19.00
CA VAL A 266 3.04 18.81 19.64
C VAL A 266 1.74 18.36 18.95
N PRO A 267 1.58 17.06 18.62
CA PRO A 267 0.35 16.58 17.97
C PRO A 267 -0.85 16.65 18.92
N HIS A 268 -2.06 16.72 18.35
CA HIS A 268 -3.30 16.69 19.12
C HIS A 268 -3.37 15.45 20.02
N GLY A 269 -3.89 15.64 21.23
CA GLY A 269 -3.94 14.59 22.26
C GLY A 269 -2.65 14.48 23.09
N PHE A 270 -1.69 15.39 22.91
CA PHE A 270 -0.48 15.49 23.71
C PHE A 270 -0.30 16.91 24.27
N GLY A 271 0.27 17.06 25.46
CA GLY A 271 0.41 18.36 26.13
C GLY A 271 1.42 18.38 27.30
N PRO A 272 1.39 19.43 28.15
CA PRO A 272 2.36 19.60 29.25
C PRO A 272 2.43 18.44 30.24
N ASN A 273 1.34 17.69 30.40
CA ASN A 273 1.28 16.52 31.29
C ASN A 273 2.06 15.32 30.74
N ASP A 274 2.44 15.34 29.45
CA ASP A 274 3.19 14.27 28.79
C ASP A 274 4.71 14.54 28.77
N VAL A 275 5.17 15.63 29.37
CA VAL A 275 6.60 15.97 29.45
C VAL A 275 7.36 14.88 30.21
N GLY A 276 8.45 14.39 29.62
CA GLY A 276 9.25 13.30 30.17
C GLY A 276 8.81 11.89 29.74
N MET A 277 7.71 11.75 28.98
CA MET A 277 7.30 10.48 28.41
C MET A 277 8.14 10.09 27.17
N ARG A 278 8.34 8.78 26.96
CA ARG A 278 8.86 8.25 25.70
C ARG A 278 7.76 8.26 24.65
N LEU A 279 7.93 9.08 23.62
CA LEU A 279 6.98 9.27 22.53
C LEU A 279 7.59 8.84 21.19
N ALA A 280 6.81 8.12 20.37
CA ALA A 280 7.06 7.94 18.95
C ALA A 280 5.89 8.54 18.15
N ILE A 281 6.20 9.11 16.99
CA ILE A 281 5.27 9.84 16.10
C ILE A 281 5.54 9.39 14.67
#